data_AF-A0A2N0QHG5-F1
#
_entry.id   AF-A0A2N0QHG5-F1
#
_cell.length_a   1.000
_cell.length_b   1.000
_cell.length_c   1.000
_cell.angle_alpha   90.00
_cell.angle_beta   90.00
_cell.angle_gamma   90.00
#
_symmetry.space_group_name_H-M   'P 1'
#
loop_
_entity.id
_entity.type
_entity.pdbx_description
1 polymer ?
#
loop_
_entity_poly.entity_id
_entity_poly.type
_entity_poly.pdbx_seq_one_letter_code
_entity_poly.pdbx_strand_id
1 'polypeptide(L)'
;MALGNLVLFAHQSFTAVYIGLGLLIIGNGFFKPNISTIVGELYGPKDKRRDAAFTIFYMGINTGAFFAPLIIGAITDKWFAVSANGIIEYGYKYGFLASAIGMVIGQILFNALGNRFLGDVGKKPVGKPQVSSTGVVEKQQLTKVEKNRTAVIFILTAIVIFFWAGFEQAGGAL
;
A
#
# COMPACT_ATOMS: atom_id res chain seq x y z
N MET A 1 2.01 7.40 -1.55
CA MET A 1 3.22 6.69 -1.09
C MET A 1 4.50 7.37 -1.57
N ALA A 2 4.77 7.46 -2.88
CA ALA A 2 5.98 8.13 -3.39
C ALA A 2 6.17 9.56 -2.85
N LEU A 3 5.10 10.38 -2.87
CA LEU A 3 5.13 11.73 -2.29
C LEU A 3 5.46 11.76 -0.80
N GLY A 4 4.98 10.79 -0.02
CA GLY A 4 5.31 10.69 1.41
C GLY A 4 6.79 10.44 1.62
N ASN A 5 7.38 9.49 0.89
CA ASN A 5 8.81 9.24 0.91
C ASN A 5 9.65 10.44 0.40
N LEU A 6 9.16 11.19 -0.59
CA LEU A 6 9.83 12.40 -1.05
C LEU A 6 9.81 13.52 -0.01
N VAL A 7 8.71 13.69 0.74
CA VAL A 7 8.64 14.64 1.86
C VAL A 7 9.66 14.27 2.93
N LEU A 8 9.75 12.99 3.29
CA LEU A 8 10.73 12.46 4.26
C LEU A 8 12.18 12.57 3.77
N PHE A 9 12.41 12.56 2.46
CA PHE A 9 13.73 12.85 1.89
C PHE A 9 14.05 14.35 1.95
N ALA A 10 13.11 15.20 1.56
CA ALA A 10 13.33 16.63 1.38
C ALA A 10 13.50 17.42 2.68
N HIS A 11 12.75 17.08 3.73
CA HIS A 11 12.76 17.82 4.99
C HIS A 11 12.85 16.87 6.20
N GLN A 12 13.82 17.12 7.08
CA GLN A 12 14.07 16.32 8.29
C GLN A 12 13.45 16.97 9.55
N SER A 13 12.26 17.56 9.43
CA SER A 13 11.53 18.16 10.56
C SER A 13 10.43 17.24 11.08
N PHE A 14 10.05 17.36 12.35
CA PHE A 14 8.92 16.60 12.92
C PHE A 14 7.63 16.79 12.11
N THR A 15 7.36 18.00 11.64
CA THR A 15 6.21 18.29 10.78
C THR A 15 6.29 17.52 9.46
N ALA A 16 7.46 17.44 8.83
CA ALA A 16 7.65 16.68 7.59
C ALA A 16 7.46 15.17 7.84
N VAL A 17 7.87 14.66 9.00
CA VAL A 17 7.61 13.26 9.40
C VAL A 17 6.11 12.99 9.47
N TYR A 18 5.32 13.82 10.16
CA TYR A 18 3.87 13.62 10.24
C TYR A 18 3.17 13.73 8.89
N ILE A 19 3.56 14.69 8.05
CA ILE A 19 3.00 14.83 6.70
C ILE A 19 3.38 13.61 5.84
N GLY A 20 4.65 13.19 5.88
CA GLY A 20 5.15 12.03 5.16
C GLY A 20 4.41 10.75 5.54
N LEU A 21 4.25 10.51 6.85
CA LEU A 21 3.48 9.37 7.38
C LEU A 21 2.00 9.44 6.97
N GLY A 22 1.36 10.60 7.05
CA GLY A 22 -0.02 10.77 6.58
C GLY A 22 -0.20 10.39 5.11
N LEU A 23 0.72 10.84 4.24
CA LEU A 23 0.72 10.51 2.81
C LEU A 23 1.02 9.01 2.55
N LEU A 24 1.84 8.38 3.39
CA LEU A 24 2.10 6.94 3.33
C LEU A 24 0.87 6.13 3.74
N ILE A 25 0.18 6.52 4.80
CA ILE A 25 -1.05 5.88 5.30
C ILE A 25 -2.15 5.95 4.24
N ILE A 26 -2.46 7.15 3.74
CA ILE A 26 -3.49 7.35 2.71
C ILE A 26 -3.13 6.53 1.45
N GLY A 27 -1.87 6.60 1.02
CA GLY A 27 -1.42 5.85 -0.15
C GLY A 27 -1.52 4.34 0.01
N ASN A 28 -1.15 3.79 1.17
CA ASN A 28 -1.31 2.36 1.46
C ASN A 28 -2.78 1.95 1.55
N GLY A 29 -3.62 2.80 2.14
CA GLY A 29 -5.07 2.59 2.25
C GLY A 29 -5.74 2.45 0.89
N PHE A 30 -5.32 3.23 -0.10
CA PHE A 30 -5.81 3.08 -1.48
C PHE A 30 -5.13 1.96 -2.27
N PHE A 31 -3.89 1.61 -1.97
CA PHE A 31 -3.15 0.64 -2.77
C PHE A 31 -3.48 -0.82 -2.39
N LYS A 32 -3.31 -1.19 -1.11
CA LYS A 32 -3.37 -2.59 -0.66
C LYS A 32 -4.69 -3.31 -0.96
N PRO A 33 -5.88 -2.78 -0.62
CA PRO A 33 -7.13 -3.48 -0.90
C PRO A 33 -7.44 -3.55 -2.40
N ASN A 34 -7.10 -2.50 -3.16
CA ASN A 34 -7.43 -2.40 -4.58
C ASN A 34 -6.57 -3.35 -5.43
N ILE A 35 -5.27 -3.46 -5.17
CA ILE A 35 -4.41 -4.35 -5.96
C ILE A 35 -4.77 -5.84 -5.77
N SER A 36 -5.13 -6.23 -4.54
CA SER A 36 -5.61 -7.58 -4.25
C SER A 36 -6.94 -7.88 -4.97
N THR A 37 -7.80 -6.88 -5.06
CA THR A 37 -9.07 -6.97 -5.81
C THR A 37 -8.81 -7.19 -7.29
N ILE A 38 -7.90 -6.42 -7.90
CA ILE A 38 -7.50 -6.59 -9.31
C ILE A 38 -7.00 -8.01 -9.58
N VAL A 39 -6.14 -8.57 -8.72
CA VAL A 39 -5.68 -9.96 -8.87
C VAL A 39 -6.84 -10.95 -8.78
N GLY A 40 -7.78 -10.72 -7.87
CA GLY A 40 -8.97 -11.55 -7.73
C GLY A 40 -9.90 -11.51 -8.94
N GLU A 41 -10.01 -10.36 -9.61
CA GLU A 41 -10.86 -10.17 -10.79
C GLU A 41 -10.29 -10.76 -12.09
N LEU A 42 -8.99 -11.02 -12.16
CA LEU A 42 -8.39 -11.72 -13.30
C LEU A 42 -8.94 -13.12 -13.50
N TYR A 43 -9.52 -13.72 -12.46
CA TYR A 43 -9.98 -15.10 -12.44
C TYR A 43 -11.44 -15.18 -12.00
N GLY A 44 -12.23 -15.97 -12.73
CA GLY A 44 -13.63 -16.19 -12.37
C GLY A 44 -13.81 -16.88 -11.00
N PRO A 45 -15.00 -16.82 -10.37
CA PRO A 45 -15.24 -17.40 -9.03
C PRO A 45 -14.96 -18.90 -8.88
N LYS A 46 -14.96 -19.66 -10.00
CA LYS A 46 -14.71 -21.11 -10.03
C LYS A 46 -13.40 -21.50 -10.71
N ASP A 47 -12.55 -20.53 -11.05
CA ASP A 47 -11.26 -20.80 -11.70
C ASP A 47 -10.24 -21.30 -10.66
N LYS A 48 -9.78 -22.54 -10.84
CA LYS A 48 -8.79 -23.18 -9.95
C LYS A 48 -7.44 -22.47 -9.92
N ARG A 49 -7.12 -21.63 -10.91
CA ARG A 49 -5.85 -20.88 -10.98
C ARG A 49 -5.82 -19.68 -10.04
N ARG A 50 -6.97 -19.26 -9.53
CA ARG A 50 -7.09 -18.09 -8.64
C ARG A 50 -6.20 -18.22 -7.41
N ASP A 51 -6.24 -19.36 -6.74
CA ASP A 51 -5.45 -19.58 -5.52
C ASP A 51 -3.94 -19.55 -5.81
N ALA A 52 -3.51 -20.22 -6.89
CA ALA A 52 -2.12 -20.18 -7.34
C ALA A 52 -1.66 -18.77 -7.72
N ALA A 53 -2.54 -17.96 -8.32
CA ALA A 53 -2.23 -16.57 -8.63
C ALA A 53 -2.03 -15.72 -7.36
N PHE A 54 -2.85 -15.92 -6.34
CA PHE A 54 -2.64 -15.28 -5.03
C PHE A 54 -1.34 -15.76 -4.36
N THR A 55 -0.98 -17.04 -4.49
CA THR A 55 0.32 -17.53 -4.01
C THR A 55 1.48 -16.81 -4.70
N ILE A 56 1.48 -16.70 -6.04
CA ILE A 56 2.53 -15.98 -6.78
C ILE A 56 2.56 -14.50 -6.38
N PHE A 57 1.39 -13.87 -6.25
CA PHE A 57 1.28 -12.48 -5.80
C PHE A 57 1.91 -12.26 -4.41
N TYR A 58 1.61 -13.13 -3.44
CA TYR A 58 2.20 -13.05 -2.09
C TYR A 58 3.69 -13.39 -2.08
N MET A 59 4.15 -14.31 -2.92
CA MET A 59 5.58 -14.57 -3.08
C MET A 59 6.32 -13.34 -3.61
N GLY A 60 5.72 -12.58 -4.52
CA GLY A 60 6.27 -11.28 -4.96
C GLY A 60 6.40 -10.27 -3.82
N ILE A 61 5.38 -10.17 -2.96
CA ILE A 61 5.40 -9.29 -1.78
C ILE A 61 6.53 -9.68 -0.82
N ASN A 62 6.64 -10.96 -0.48
CA ASN A 62 7.69 -11.47 0.42
C ASN A 62 9.08 -11.26 -0.17
N THR A 63 9.24 -11.46 -1.48
CA THR A 63 10.51 -11.22 -2.18
C THR A 63 10.91 -9.75 -2.09
N GLY A 64 9.97 -8.83 -2.31
CA GLY A 64 10.21 -7.40 -2.13
C GLY A 64 10.57 -7.04 -0.69
N ALA A 65 9.85 -7.60 0.29
CA ALA A 65 10.11 -7.39 1.72
C ALA A 65 11.47 -7.94 2.17
N PHE A 66 11.98 -8.99 1.53
CA PHE A 66 13.31 -9.54 1.78
C PHE A 66 14.43 -8.64 1.23
N PHE A 67 14.30 -8.17 -0.02
CA PHE A 67 15.35 -7.36 -0.64
C PHE A 67 15.35 -5.89 -0.18
N ALA A 68 14.20 -5.34 0.23
CA ALA A 68 14.11 -3.93 0.60
C ALA A 68 15.06 -3.54 1.74
N PRO A 69 15.14 -4.26 2.88
CA PRO A 69 16.10 -3.95 3.94
C PRO A 69 17.56 -4.04 3.49
N LEU A 70 17.90 -5.00 2.61
CA LEU A 70 19.27 -5.16 2.09
C LEU A 70 19.69 -3.98 1.23
N ILE A 71 18.81 -3.53 0.34
CA ILE A 71 19.07 -2.40 -0.56
C ILE A 71 19.10 -1.09 0.24
N ILE A 72 18.10 -0.87 1.10
CA ILE A 72 18.03 0.36 1.90
C ILE A 72 19.20 0.42 2.88
N GLY A 73 19.53 -0.65 3.59
CA GLY A 73 20.69 -0.71 4.49
C GLY A 73 22.02 -0.45 3.78
N ALA A 74 22.21 -0.99 2.56
CA ALA A 74 23.39 -0.67 1.77
C ALA A 74 23.48 0.82 1.41
N ILE A 75 22.35 1.46 1.08
CA ILE A 75 22.27 2.88 0.75
C ILE A 75 22.56 3.74 1.99
N THR A 76 21.93 3.44 3.13
CA THR A 76 22.04 4.27 4.34
C THR A 76 23.38 4.11 5.05
N ASP A 77 23.91 2.89 5.11
CA ASP A 77 25.03 2.55 6.00
C ASP A 77 26.37 2.50 5.27
N LYS A 78 26.37 2.29 3.95
CA LYS A 78 27.61 2.18 3.15
C LYS A 78 27.77 3.28 2.13
N TRP A 79 26.75 3.51 1.29
CA TRP A 79 26.92 4.38 0.11
C TRP A 79 26.78 5.87 0.41
N PHE A 80 25.92 6.23 1.37
CA PHE A 80 25.68 7.62 1.75
C PHE A 80 25.98 7.90 3.23
N ALA A 81 26.66 6.97 3.90
CA ALA A 81 27.20 7.22 5.23
C ALA A 81 28.42 8.15 5.10
N VAL A 82 28.37 9.29 5.78
CA VAL A 82 29.48 10.25 5.81
C VAL A 82 30.09 10.21 7.20
N SER A 83 31.40 9.96 7.29
CA SER A 83 32.12 10.09 8.55
C SER A 83 32.86 11.42 8.55
N ALA A 84 32.44 12.31 9.44
CA ALA A 84 33.11 13.58 9.70
C ALA A 84 33.42 13.66 11.20
N ASN A 85 34.68 13.97 11.54
CA ASN A 85 35.15 14.18 12.91
C ASN A 85 34.85 13.02 13.89
N GLY A 86 34.90 11.77 13.43
CA GLY A 86 34.67 10.58 14.28
C GLY A 86 33.22 10.25 14.56
N ILE A 87 32.27 11.01 14.00
CA ILE A 87 30.82 10.75 14.06
C ILE A 87 30.39 10.20 12.70
N ILE A 88 29.67 9.07 12.69
CA ILE A 88 29.09 8.48 11.48
C ILE A 88 27.68 9.04 11.31
N GLU A 89 27.48 9.84 10.27
CA GLU A 89 26.15 10.26 9.85
C GLU A 89 25.61 9.30 8.79
N TYR A 90 24.56 8.56 9.16
CA TYR A 90 23.88 7.63 8.26
C TYR A 90 23.00 8.37 7.25
N GLY A 91 23.01 7.89 6.01
CA GLY A 91 22.29 8.48 4.88
C GLY A 91 20.79 8.17 4.83
N TYR A 92 20.07 8.17 5.96
CA TYR A 92 18.65 7.76 6.04
C TYR A 92 17.73 8.46 5.03
N LYS A 93 17.96 9.76 4.79
CA LYS A 93 17.22 10.52 3.77
C LYS A 93 17.29 9.86 2.38
N TYR A 94 18.44 9.32 2.00
CA TYR A 94 18.64 8.65 0.72
C TYR A 94 17.94 7.29 0.66
N GLY A 95 17.71 6.64 1.81
CA GLY A 95 16.82 5.48 1.92
C GLY A 95 15.38 5.83 1.54
N PHE A 96 14.86 6.96 2.05
CA PHE A 96 13.54 7.45 1.65
C PHE A 96 13.47 7.83 0.17
N LEU A 97 14.52 8.44 -0.39
CA LEU A 97 14.61 8.70 -1.82
C LEU A 97 14.56 7.41 -2.66
N ALA A 98 15.34 6.39 -2.28
CA ALA A 98 15.35 5.10 -2.96
C ALA A 98 13.97 4.43 -2.92
N SER A 99 13.28 4.48 -1.78
CA SER A 99 11.91 4.01 -1.63
C SER A 99 10.92 4.78 -2.53
N ALA A 100 11.07 6.11 -2.64
CA ALA A 100 10.27 6.92 -3.55
C ALA A 100 10.48 6.52 -5.02
N ILE A 101 11.73 6.33 -5.44
CA ILE A 101 12.09 5.88 -6.78
C ILE A 101 11.49 4.51 -7.08
N GLY A 102 11.64 3.54 -6.17
CA GLY A 102 11.05 2.21 -6.32
C GLY A 102 9.53 2.25 -6.51
N MET A 103 8.84 3.10 -5.75
CA MET A 103 7.41 3.31 -5.90
C MET A 103 7.03 3.95 -7.26
N VAL A 104 7.80 4.94 -7.73
CA VAL A 104 7.58 5.57 -9.03
C VAL A 104 7.79 4.58 -10.18
N ILE A 105 8.86 3.77 -10.12
CA ILE A 105 9.10 2.70 -11.09
C ILE A 105 7.93 1.71 -11.11
N GLY A 106 7.47 1.27 -9.93
CA GLY A 106 6.31 0.39 -9.82
C GLY A 106 5.05 1.00 -10.45
N GLN A 107 4.79 2.29 -10.22
CA GLN A 107 3.66 2.99 -10.82
C GLN A 107 3.77 3.10 -12.34
N ILE A 108 4.96 3.41 -12.87
CA ILE A 108 5.22 3.49 -14.31
C ILE A 108 5.00 2.12 -14.95
N LEU A 109 5.53 1.05 -14.37
CA LEU A 109 5.35 -0.32 -14.85
C LEU A 109 3.87 -0.71 -14.84
N PHE A 110 3.14 -0.39 -13.77
CA PHE A 110 1.71 -0.67 -13.68
C PHE A 110 0.92 0.05 -14.78
N ASN A 111 1.22 1.32 -15.04
CA ASN A 111 0.53 2.09 -16.09
C ASN A 111 0.90 1.61 -17.50
N ALA A 112 2.17 1.31 -17.74
CA ALA A 112 2.67 0.89 -19.05
C ALA A 112 2.21 -0.53 -19.42
N LEU A 113 2.22 -1.45 -18.44
CA LEU A 113 1.96 -2.86 -18.66
C LEU A 113 0.54 -3.29 -18.25
N GLY A 114 -0.18 -2.47 -17.50
CA GLY A 114 -1.53 -2.76 -17.01
C GLY A 114 -2.51 -3.04 -18.14
N ASN A 115 -2.54 -2.20 -19.18
CA ASN A 115 -3.40 -2.44 -20.35
C ASN A 115 -3.10 -3.76 -21.07
N ARG A 116 -1.83 -4.20 -21.06
CA ARG A 116 -1.39 -5.43 -21.72
C ARG A 116 -1.73 -6.68 -20.92
N PHE A 117 -1.51 -6.66 -19.59
CA PHE A 117 -1.65 -7.86 -18.75
C PHE A 117 -2.98 -7.93 -18.00
N LEU A 118 -3.62 -6.80 -17.72
CA LEU A 118 -4.86 -6.73 -16.93
C LEU A 118 -6.09 -6.43 -17.80
N GLY A 119 -5.90 -5.98 -19.05
CA GLY A 119 -7.00 -5.62 -19.94
C GLY A 119 -7.87 -4.52 -19.34
N ASP A 120 -9.16 -4.81 -19.12
CA ASP A 120 -10.13 -3.88 -18.53
C ASP A 120 -10.37 -4.08 -17.02
N VAL A 121 -9.66 -5.03 -16.40
CA VAL A 121 -9.75 -5.28 -14.95
C VAL A 121 -9.24 -4.06 -14.18
N GLY A 122 -9.98 -3.65 -13.15
CA GLY A 122 -9.66 -2.46 -12.34
C GLY A 122 -9.99 -1.10 -12.98
N LYS A 123 -10.46 -1.03 -14.24
CA LYS A 123 -10.88 0.23 -14.88
C LYS A 123 -12.31 0.64 -14.54
N LYS A 124 -13.12 -0.29 -14.05
CA LYS A 124 -14.53 -0.08 -13.70
C LYS A 124 -14.75 -0.45 -12.23
N PRO A 125 -15.64 0.26 -11.51
CA PRO A 125 -15.93 -0.07 -10.12
C PRO A 125 -16.56 -1.47 -10.03
N VAL A 126 -16.09 -2.24 -9.05
CA VAL A 126 -16.53 -3.60 -8.79
C VAL A 126 -17.90 -3.55 -8.13
N GLY A 127 -18.92 -3.98 -8.86
CA GLY A 127 -20.33 -3.91 -8.46
C GLY A 127 -21.18 -3.58 -9.67
N LYS A 128 -21.97 -4.55 -10.15
CA LYS A 128 -22.82 -4.37 -11.33
C LYS A 128 -23.77 -3.19 -11.08
N PRO A 129 -23.76 -2.11 -11.88
CA PRO A 129 -24.92 -1.25 -11.97
C PRO A 129 -26.00 -2.10 -12.64
N GLN A 130 -27.07 -2.45 -11.91
CA GLN A 130 -28.28 -2.94 -12.56
C GLN A 130 -28.85 -1.75 -13.34
N VAL A 131 -28.70 -1.80 -14.66
CA VAL A 131 -29.36 -0.83 -15.54
C VAL A 131 -30.84 -1.16 -15.48
N SER A 132 -31.61 -0.38 -14.73
CA SER A 132 -33.07 -0.37 -14.88
C SER A 132 -33.38 -0.04 -16.33
N SER A 133 -34.43 -0.67 -16.88
CA SER A 133 -34.89 -0.60 -18.28
C SER A 133 -35.18 0.82 -18.81
N THR A 134 -34.98 1.86 -17.99
CA THR A 134 -35.21 3.29 -18.25
C THR A 134 -33.94 4.15 -18.27
N GLY A 135 -32.74 3.57 -18.18
CA GLY A 135 -31.47 4.30 -18.39
C GLY A 135 -31.03 5.24 -17.25
N VAL A 136 -31.71 5.18 -16.10
CA VAL A 136 -31.33 5.95 -14.91
C VAL A 136 -30.37 5.13 -14.04
N VAL A 137 -29.19 5.66 -13.75
CA VAL A 137 -28.23 5.09 -12.80
C VAL A 137 -28.75 5.35 -11.38
N GLU A 138 -29.55 4.44 -10.85
CA GLU A 138 -29.96 4.49 -9.45
C GLU A 138 -28.78 4.14 -8.55
N LYS A 139 -28.42 5.05 -7.63
CA LYS A 139 -27.49 4.74 -6.53
C LYS A 139 -28.14 3.66 -5.65
N GLN A 140 -27.77 2.41 -5.88
CA GLN A 140 -28.25 1.29 -5.09
C GLN A 140 -27.92 1.52 -3.61
N GLN A 141 -28.95 1.66 -2.78
CA GLN A 141 -28.77 1.78 -1.35
C GLN A 141 -28.20 0.47 -0.80
N LEU A 142 -27.22 0.57 0.12
CA LEU A 142 -26.61 -0.60 0.75
C LEU A 142 -27.68 -1.49 1.38
N THR A 143 -27.61 -2.79 1.10
CA THR A 143 -28.46 -3.79 1.74
C THR A 143 -28.21 -3.82 3.24
N LYS A 144 -29.17 -4.33 4.01
CA LYS A 144 -29.03 -4.43 5.47
C LYS A 144 -27.84 -5.32 5.88
N VAL A 145 -27.53 -6.34 5.07
CA VAL A 145 -26.36 -7.20 5.26
C VAL A 145 -25.06 -6.43 5.03
N GLU A 146 -24.96 -5.64 3.96
CA GLU A 146 -23.78 -4.81 3.68
C GLU A 146 -23.57 -3.76 4.76
N LYS A 147 -24.64 -3.09 5.22
CA LYS A 147 -24.57 -2.15 6.35
C LYS A 147 -24.03 -2.82 7.62
N ASN A 148 -24.51 -4.02 7.95
CA ASN A 148 -24.03 -4.77 9.10
C ASN A 148 -22.55 -5.17 8.95
N ARG A 149 -22.13 -5.64 7.77
CA ARG A 149 -20.72 -5.98 7.49
C ARG A 149 -19.81 -4.76 7.60
N THR A 150 -20.24 -3.63 7.04
CA THR A 150 -19.52 -2.37 7.15
C THR A 150 -19.41 -1.91 8.61
N ALA A 151 -20.49 -1.99 9.39
CA ALA A 151 -20.46 -1.68 10.82
C ALA A 151 -19.48 -2.58 11.58
N VAL A 152 -19.47 -3.88 11.31
CA VAL A 152 -18.50 -4.83 11.90
C VAL A 152 -17.06 -4.45 11.54
N ILE A 153 -16.79 -4.07 10.29
CA ILE A 153 -15.45 -3.61 9.88
C ILE A 153 -15.02 -2.39 10.70
N PHE A 154 -15.90 -1.40 10.90
CA PHE A 154 -15.58 -0.23 11.72
C PHE A 154 -15.32 -0.58 13.19
N ILE A 155 -16.15 -1.45 13.78
CA ILE A 155 -15.97 -1.90 15.18
C ILE A 155 -14.65 -2.63 15.34
N LEU A 156 -14.35 -3.59 14.46
CA LEU A 156 -13.10 -4.34 14.49
C LEU A 156 -11.91 -3.41 14.27
N THR A 157 -12.01 -2.46 13.34
CA THR A 157 -10.95 -1.47 13.09
C THR A 157 -10.67 -0.65 14.34
N ALA A 158 -11.70 -0.19 15.06
CA ALA A 158 -11.52 0.54 16.31
C ALA A 158 -10.79 -0.31 17.36
N ILE A 159 -11.21 -1.56 17.58
CA ILE A 159 -10.56 -2.47 18.52
C ILE A 159 -9.10 -2.71 18.12
N VAL A 160 -8.82 -2.95 16.85
CA VAL A 160 -7.47 -3.18 16.33
C VAL A 160 -6.58 -1.95 16.54
N ILE A 161 -7.10 -0.73 16.31
CA ILE A 161 -6.36 0.51 16.57
C ILE A 161 -5.99 0.63 18.05
N PHE A 162 -6.94 0.44 18.96
CA PHE A 162 -6.67 0.51 20.41
C PHE A 162 -5.70 -0.57 20.86
N PHE A 163 -5.86 -1.79 20.35
CA PHE A 163 -4.96 -2.91 20.64
C PHE A 163 -3.53 -2.60 20.22
N TRP A 164 -3.31 -2.22 18.95
CA TRP A 164 -1.97 -1.91 18.45
C TRP A 164 -1.37 -0.67 19.11
N ALA A 165 -2.18 0.35 19.40
CA ALA A 165 -1.70 1.53 20.13
C ALA A 165 -1.18 1.18 21.53
N GLY A 166 -1.89 0.30 22.26
CA GLY A 166 -1.44 -0.19 23.56
C GLY A 166 -0.24 -1.13 23.47
N PHE A 167 -0.23 -2.05 22.51
CA PHE A 167 0.86 -3.00 22.29
C PHE A 167 2.19 -2.29 21.97
N GLU A 168 2.18 -1.31 21.05
CA GLU A 168 3.38 -0.56 20.68
C GLU A 168 3.90 0.33 21.83
N GLN A 169 3.01 0.87 22.66
CA GLN A 169 3.43 1.59 23.87
C GLN A 169 4.08 0.67 24.91
N ALA A 170 3.56 -0.56 25.07
CA ALA A 170 4.15 -1.54 25.98
C ALA A 170 5.51 -2.04 25.47
N GLY A 171 5.67 -2.18 24.15
CA GLY A 171 6.94 -2.60 23.53
C GLY A 171 8.05 -1.54 23.58
N GLY A 172 7.70 -0.24 23.52
CA GLY A 172 8.67 0.86 23.59
C GLY A 172 9.09 1.27 25.02
N ALA A 173 8.54 0.64 26.05
CA ALA A 173 8.83 0.93 27.47
C ALA A 173 9.81 -0.07 28.14
N LEU A 174 10.43 -0.95 27.35
CA LEU A 174 11.50 -1.89 27.73
C LEU A 174 12.80 -1.50 27.02
#